data_AF-A0A7S4QQ24-F1
#
_entry.id   AF-A0A7S4QQ24-F1
#
_cell.length_a   1.000
_cell.length_b   1.000
_cell.length_c   1.000
_cell.angle_alpha   90.00
_cell.angle_beta   90.00
_cell.angle_gamma   90.00
#
_symmetry.space_group_name_H-M   'P 1'
#
loop_
_entity.id
_entity.type
_entity.pdbx_description
1 polymer ?
#
loop_
_entity_poly.entity_id
_entity_poly.type
_entity_poly.pdbx_seq_one_letter_code
_entity_poly.pdbx_strand_id
1 'polypeptide(L)'
;AGQSRWRGSAEVDGPSFDVRLNRAIVSKGSAAEVLTFAEAHALEFDEVHFVTALHRVAKHGGASLGADRTLEWILRSVGAFVAGMNSRHLANTVWAVARLAFGHPPLLHALAESARPTIQDFRPPELASTAWSCAALL
;
A
#
# COMPACT_ATOMS: atom_id res chain seq x y z
N ALA A 1 34.41 -34.60 26.29
CA ALA A 1 34.54 -33.16 25.97
C ALA A 1 35.48 -33.04 24.77
N GLY A 2 35.03 -32.44 23.67
CA GLY A 2 35.87 -32.22 22.50
C GLY A 2 35.15 -32.35 21.16
N GLN A 3 34.82 -31.18 20.59
CA GLN A 3 34.79 -30.86 19.16
C GLN A 3 33.61 -31.30 18.28
N SER A 4 32.85 -30.26 17.89
CA SER A 4 32.63 -29.84 16.50
C SER A 4 31.88 -30.79 15.56
N ARG A 5 30.62 -30.44 15.29
CA ARG A 5 30.09 -30.49 13.92
C ARG A 5 29.01 -29.43 13.73
N TRP A 6 29.44 -28.18 13.57
CA TRP A 6 28.63 -27.18 12.90
C TRP A 6 28.38 -27.66 11.47
N ARG A 7 27.14 -28.07 11.17
CA ARG A 7 26.65 -28.20 9.80
C ARG A 7 26.05 -26.86 9.41
N GLY A 8 26.70 -26.19 8.46
CA GLY A 8 26.20 -24.97 7.85
C GLY A 8 24.99 -25.18 6.94
N SER A 9 24.35 -24.04 6.70
CA SER A 9 23.82 -23.59 5.40
C SER A 9 22.63 -24.34 4.81
N ALA A 10 21.46 -23.71 4.97
CA ALA A 10 20.50 -23.54 3.90
C ALA A 10 19.77 -22.19 4.13
N GLU A 11 20.47 -21.08 3.89
CA GLU A 11 19.75 -19.88 3.45
C GLU A 11 19.11 -20.25 2.11
N VAL A 12 17.78 -20.28 2.10
CA VAL A 12 16.99 -20.53 0.90
C VAL A 12 17.15 -19.28 0.04
N ASP A 13 18.05 -19.33 -0.96
CA ASP A 13 18.38 -18.24 -1.89
C ASP A 13 17.19 -17.90 -2.82
N GLY A 14 16.12 -17.37 -2.24
CA GLY A 14 14.95 -16.88 -2.92
C GLY A 14 14.38 -15.66 -2.19
N PRO A 15 13.73 -14.72 -2.91
CA PRO A 15 13.04 -13.61 -2.27
C PRO A 15 12.04 -14.14 -1.24
N SER A 16 11.91 -13.46 -0.08
CA SER A 16 10.94 -13.83 0.95
C SER A 16 9.53 -13.94 0.39
N PHE A 17 8.66 -14.64 1.11
CA PHE A 17 7.26 -14.78 0.70
C PHE A 17 6.60 -13.42 0.42
N ASP A 18 6.80 -12.44 1.29
CA ASP A 18 6.27 -11.07 1.13
C ASP A 18 6.81 -10.39 -0.12
N VAL A 19 8.11 -10.54 -0.40
CA VAL A 19 8.71 -9.98 -1.63
C VAL A 19 8.10 -10.60 -2.88
N ARG A 20 7.79 -11.90 -2.86
CA ARG A 20 7.12 -12.57 -3.99
C ARG A 20 5.68 -12.12 -4.14
N LEU A 21 4.94 -12.02 -3.04
CA LEU A 21 3.53 -11.60 -3.05
C LEU A 21 3.41 -10.15 -3.52
N ASN A 22 4.26 -9.25 -3.03
CA ASN A 22 4.35 -7.87 -3.52
C ASN A 22 4.68 -7.80 -5.02
N ARG A 23 5.64 -8.61 -5.51
CA ARG A 23 5.94 -8.70 -6.95
C ARG A 23 4.73 -9.18 -7.76
N ALA A 24 3.95 -10.12 -7.24
CA ALA A 24 2.75 -10.60 -7.90
C ALA A 24 1.66 -9.52 -7.98
N ILE A 25 1.51 -8.67 -6.97
CA ILE A 25 0.61 -7.49 -7.02
C ILE A 25 1.10 -6.50 -8.08
N VAL A 26 2.40 -6.23 -8.12
CA VAL A 26 3.02 -5.29 -9.08
C VAL A 26 2.95 -5.79 -10.52
N SER A 27 2.85 -7.10 -10.75
CA SER A 27 2.76 -7.67 -12.10
C SER A 27 1.36 -7.61 -12.70
N LYS A 28 0.32 -7.25 -11.93
CA LYS A 28 -1.06 -7.15 -12.44
C LYS A 28 -1.20 -5.99 -13.43
N GLY A 29 -1.89 -6.24 -14.54
CA GLY A 29 -2.05 -5.32 -15.66
C GLY A 29 -3.28 -4.42 -15.57
N SER A 30 -4.23 -4.73 -14.68
CA SER A 30 -5.47 -3.98 -14.50
C SER A 30 -5.88 -3.86 -13.03
N ALA A 31 -6.79 -2.92 -12.74
CA ALA A 31 -7.37 -2.78 -11.40
C ALA A 31 -8.16 -4.03 -11.00
N ALA A 32 -8.94 -4.60 -11.93
CA ALA A 32 -9.70 -5.83 -11.70
C ALA A 32 -8.80 -7.00 -11.31
N GLU A 33 -7.68 -7.19 -12.00
CA GLU A 33 -6.71 -8.24 -11.67
C GLU A 33 -6.09 -8.05 -10.28
N VAL A 34 -5.83 -6.80 -9.86
CA VAL A 34 -5.33 -6.52 -8.51
C VAL A 34 -6.39 -6.85 -7.46
N LEU A 35 -7.65 -6.47 -7.69
CA LEU A 35 -8.75 -6.72 -6.77
C LEU A 35 -9.01 -8.22 -6.62
N THR A 36 -9.12 -8.96 -7.73
CA THR A 36 -9.27 -10.42 -7.70
C THR A 36 -8.10 -11.10 -6.99
N PHE A 37 -6.88 -10.59 -7.19
CA PHE A 37 -5.71 -11.14 -6.49
C PHE A 37 -5.73 -10.85 -5.00
N ALA A 38 -6.11 -9.64 -4.60
CA ALA A 38 -6.21 -9.27 -3.19
C ALA A 38 -7.28 -10.10 -2.46
N GLU A 39 -8.41 -10.38 -3.12
CA GLU A 39 -9.45 -11.26 -2.58
C GLU A 39 -8.96 -12.70 -2.41
N ALA A 40 -8.25 -13.24 -3.39
CA ALA A 40 -7.72 -14.61 -3.34
C ALA A 40 -6.63 -14.82 -2.26
N HIS A 41 -5.92 -13.75 -1.89
CA HIS A 41 -4.79 -13.78 -0.96
C HIS A 41 -5.07 -12.99 0.33
N ALA A 42 -6.34 -12.81 0.70
CA ALA A 42 -6.73 -11.88 1.76
C ALA A 42 -6.10 -12.18 3.13
N LEU A 43 -5.82 -13.44 3.43
CA LEU A 43 -5.19 -13.88 4.68
C LEU A 43 -3.67 -13.71 4.70
N GLU A 44 -3.06 -13.47 3.54
CA GLU A 44 -1.61 -13.34 3.37
C GLU A 44 -1.15 -11.89 3.33
N PHE A 45 -2.08 -10.93 3.24
CA PHE A 45 -1.76 -9.51 3.11
C PHE A 45 -1.40 -8.86 4.45
N ASP A 46 -0.35 -8.05 4.41
CA ASP A 46 0.05 -7.12 5.46
C ASP A 46 -0.10 -5.67 4.97
N GLU A 47 0.33 -4.71 5.80
CA GLU A 47 0.33 -3.28 5.46
C GLU A 47 0.93 -3.01 4.06
N VAL A 48 2.09 -3.59 3.75
CA VAL A 48 2.83 -3.32 2.51
C VAL A 48 2.03 -3.80 1.30
N HIS A 49 1.43 -4.99 1.42
CA HIS A 49 0.59 -5.55 0.36
C HIS A 49 -0.67 -4.71 0.14
N PHE A 50 -1.33 -4.24 1.21
CA PHE A 50 -2.51 -3.38 1.11
C PHE A 50 -2.19 -2.02 0.46
N VAL A 51 -1.13 -1.35 0.89
CA VAL A 51 -0.68 -0.07 0.30
C VAL A 51 -0.31 -0.25 -1.17
N THR A 52 0.37 -1.35 -1.49
CA THR A 52 0.76 -1.63 -2.88
C THR A 52 -0.46 -1.92 -3.75
N ALA A 53 -1.38 -2.75 -3.28
CA ALA A 53 -2.61 -3.06 -3.99
C ALA A 53 -3.44 -1.79 -4.24
N LEU A 54 -3.64 -0.95 -3.22
CA LEU A 54 -4.35 0.32 -3.35
C LEU A 54 -3.72 1.23 -4.42
N HIS A 55 -2.40 1.42 -4.36
CA HIS A 55 -1.67 2.20 -5.36
C HIS A 55 -1.82 1.61 -6.77
N ARG A 56 -1.75 0.29 -6.93
CA ARG A 56 -1.91 -0.36 -8.23
C ARG A 56 -3.33 -0.22 -8.77
N VAL A 57 -4.35 -0.37 -7.93
CA VAL A 57 -5.75 -0.14 -8.30
C VAL A 57 -5.94 1.30 -8.79
N ALA A 58 -5.44 2.30 -8.05
CA ALA A 58 -5.52 3.71 -8.46
C ALA A 58 -4.72 4.03 -9.73
N LYS A 59 -3.61 3.33 -9.97
CA LYS A 59 -2.82 3.48 -11.20
C LYS A 59 -3.55 2.95 -12.43
N HIS A 60 -4.26 1.84 -12.31
CA HIS A 60 -4.95 1.19 -13.43
C HIS A 60 -6.43 1.57 -13.57
N GLY A 61 -7.04 2.16 -12.55
CA GLY A 61 -8.46 2.51 -12.50
C GLY A 61 -8.73 4.01 -12.34
N GLY A 62 -10.01 4.37 -12.36
CA GLY A 62 -10.53 5.70 -12.07
C GLY A 62 -11.86 5.61 -11.30
N ALA A 63 -12.63 6.69 -11.25
CA ALA A 63 -13.84 6.83 -10.42
C ALA A 63 -14.93 5.74 -10.59
N SER A 64 -14.86 4.87 -11.61
CA SER A 64 -15.85 3.81 -11.83
C SER A 64 -15.75 2.61 -10.87
N LEU A 65 -14.80 2.61 -9.94
CA LEU A 65 -14.61 1.54 -8.95
C LEU A 65 -15.25 1.83 -7.58
N GLY A 66 -15.96 2.96 -7.42
CA GLY A 66 -16.44 3.43 -6.12
C GLY A 66 -17.40 2.49 -5.36
N ALA A 67 -17.96 1.47 -6.00
CA ALA A 67 -18.82 0.46 -5.37
C ALA A 67 -18.18 -0.93 -5.24
N ASP A 68 -16.88 -1.07 -5.56
CA ASP A 68 -16.20 -2.35 -5.46
C ASP A 68 -15.90 -2.71 -4.00
N ARG A 69 -16.49 -3.82 -3.54
CA ARG A 69 -16.37 -4.28 -2.15
C ARG A 69 -14.93 -4.61 -1.75
N THR A 70 -14.13 -5.11 -2.68
CA THR A 70 -12.73 -5.46 -2.43
C THR A 70 -11.89 -4.19 -2.32
N LEU A 71 -12.17 -3.17 -3.14
CA LEU A 71 -11.55 -1.85 -2.99
C LEU A 71 -11.88 -1.22 -1.63
N GLU A 72 -13.15 -1.25 -1.22
CA GLU A 72 -13.53 -0.75 0.10
C GLU A 72 -12.82 -1.49 1.24
N TRP A 73 -12.69 -2.81 1.12
CA TRP A 73 -11.94 -3.61 2.08
C TRP A 73 -10.46 -3.21 2.14
N ILE A 74 -9.81 -3.03 0.99
CA ILE A 74 -8.43 -2.54 0.92
C ILE A 74 -8.32 -1.16 1.59
N LEU A 75 -9.23 -0.23 1.31
CA LEU A 75 -9.24 1.11 1.89
C LEU A 75 -9.39 1.08 3.42
N ARG A 76 -10.29 0.24 3.94
CA ARG A 76 -10.47 0.05 5.39
C ARG A 76 -9.22 -0.54 6.04
N SER A 77 -8.63 -1.57 5.42
CA SER A 77 -7.39 -2.20 5.90
C SER A 77 -6.24 -1.20 5.92
N VAL A 78 -6.05 -0.43 4.85
CA VAL A 78 -5.06 0.66 4.79
C VAL A 78 -5.28 1.67 5.92
N GLY A 79 -6.54 2.05 6.19
CA GLY A 79 -6.91 2.96 7.28
C GLY A 79 -6.43 2.50 8.67
N ALA A 80 -6.39 1.20 8.92
CA ALA A 80 -5.90 0.64 10.18
C ALA A 80 -4.39 0.81 10.39
N PHE A 81 -3.61 1.00 9.31
CA PHE A 81 -2.15 1.10 9.37
C PHE A 81 -1.62 2.52 9.26
N VAL A 82 -2.47 3.51 8.93
CA VAL A 82 -2.05 4.90 8.63
C VAL A 82 -1.13 5.49 9.70
N ALA A 83 -1.41 5.26 10.98
CA ALA A 83 -0.62 5.79 12.09
C ALA A 83 0.83 5.28 12.13
N GLY A 84 1.14 4.13 11.54
CA GLY A 84 2.47 3.52 11.50
C GLY A 84 3.21 3.70 10.16
N MET A 85 2.57 4.33 9.16
CA MET A 85 3.14 4.45 7.83
C MET A 85 4.33 5.41 7.78
N ASN A 86 5.32 5.07 6.99
CA ASN A 86 6.38 6.00 6.61
C ASN A 86 5.92 7.01 5.54
N SER A 87 6.72 8.06 5.30
CA SER A 87 6.42 9.14 4.34
C SER A 87 6.06 8.64 2.94
N ARG A 88 6.75 7.61 2.44
CA ARG A 88 6.49 7.00 1.14
C ARG A 88 5.12 6.29 1.10
N HIS A 89 4.78 5.50 2.12
CA HIS A 89 3.48 4.83 2.20
C HIS A 89 2.35 5.84 2.33
N LEU A 90 2.53 6.90 3.12
CA LEU A 90 1.58 8.00 3.23
C LEU A 90 1.36 8.68 1.87
N ALA A 91 2.43 9.12 1.20
CA ALA A 91 2.33 9.79 -0.10
C ALA A 91 1.64 8.92 -1.16
N ASN A 92 1.96 7.62 -1.22
CA ASN A 92 1.31 6.67 -2.13
C ASN A 92 -0.18 6.51 -1.82
N THR A 93 -0.54 6.44 -0.53
CA THR A 93 -1.93 6.27 -0.10
C THR A 93 -2.76 7.51 -0.41
N VAL A 94 -2.26 8.70 -0.08
CA VAL A 94 -2.94 9.97 -0.37
C VAL A 94 -3.17 10.13 -1.88
N TRP A 95 -2.16 9.83 -2.70
CA TRP A 95 -2.28 9.85 -4.15
C TRP A 95 -3.33 8.88 -4.69
N ALA A 96 -3.33 7.65 -4.16
CA ALA A 96 -4.27 6.65 -4.60
C ALA A 96 -5.72 7.03 -4.27
N VAL A 97 -5.96 7.53 -3.05
CA VAL A 97 -7.29 8.00 -2.61
C VAL A 97 -7.77 9.17 -3.46
N ALA A 98 -6.91 10.16 -3.71
CA ALA A 98 -7.23 11.30 -4.57
C ALA A 98 -7.57 10.84 -6.01
N ARG A 99 -6.76 9.95 -6.57
CA ARG A 99 -6.95 9.48 -7.95
C ARG A 99 -8.20 8.62 -8.14
N LEU A 100 -8.59 7.85 -7.13
CA LEU A 100 -9.83 7.09 -7.16
C LEU A 100 -11.08 7.97 -6.98
N ALA A 101 -10.91 9.29 -6.78
CA ALA A 101 -11.97 10.23 -6.40
C ALA A 101 -12.77 9.72 -5.21
N PHE A 102 -12.12 8.96 -4.32
CA PHE A 102 -12.79 8.28 -3.24
C PHE A 102 -12.83 9.21 -2.03
N GLY A 103 -13.94 9.92 -1.88
CA GLY A 103 -14.21 10.75 -0.71
C GLY A 103 -14.43 9.87 0.52
N HIS A 104 -13.36 9.52 1.22
CA HIS A 104 -13.44 8.88 2.55
C HIS A 104 -12.88 9.85 3.60
N PRO A 105 -13.66 10.85 4.05
CA PRO A 105 -13.17 11.90 4.94
C PRO A 105 -12.43 11.38 6.19
N PRO A 106 -12.85 10.28 6.85
CA PRO A 106 -12.09 9.72 7.98
C PRO A 106 -10.68 9.26 7.61
N LEU A 107 -10.47 8.71 6.41
CA LEU A 107 -9.17 8.23 5.96
C LEU A 107 -8.29 9.42 5.59
N LEU A 108 -8.86 10.43 4.93
CA LEU A 108 -8.16 11.68 4.60
C LEU A 108 -7.71 12.43 5.85
N HIS A 109 -8.55 12.51 6.88
CA HIS A 109 -8.18 13.09 8.18
C HIS A 109 -7.06 12.31 8.85
N ALA A 110 -7.15 10.97 8.87
CA ALA A 110 -6.09 10.14 9.45
C ALA A 110 -4.75 10.34 8.71
N LEU A 111 -4.77 10.39 7.37
CA LEU A 111 -3.57 10.62 6.56
C LEU A 111 -2.96 12.00 6.83
N ALA A 112 -3.77 13.04 6.95
CA ALA A 112 -3.31 14.39 7.27
C ALA A 112 -2.65 14.44 8.66
N GLU A 113 -3.29 13.86 9.67
CA GLU A 113 -2.74 13.83 11.03
C GLU A 113 -1.44 13.01 11.11
N SER A 114 -1.33 11.91 10.38
CA SER A 114 -0.10 11.11 10.35
C SER A 114 1.04 11.74 9.54
N ALA A 115 0.72 12.53 8.51
CA ALA A 115 1.73 13.23 7.71
C ALA A 115 2.33 14.46 8.42
N ARG A 116 1.54 15.16 9.25
CA ARG A 116 1.98 16.38 9.96
C ARG A 116 3.29 16.21 10.77
N PRO A 117 3.43 15.23 11.67
CA PRO A 117 4.64 15.09 12.48
C PRO A 117 5.85 14.54 11.71
N THR A 118 5.63 13.97 10.52
CA THR A 118 6.67 13.31 9.70
C THR A 118 7.00 14.10 8.43
N ILE A 119 6.49 15.32 8.27
CA ILE A 119 6.60 16.09 7.02
C ILE A 119 8.04 16.36 6.59
N GLN A 120 8.96 16.48 7.54
CA GLN A 120 10.40 16.62 7.28
C GLN A 120 11.05 15.38 6.65
N ASP A 121 10.42 14.21 6.80
CA ASP A 121 10.90 12.93 6.27
C ASP A 121 10.41 12.66 4.85
N PHE A 122 9.56 13.54 4.30
CA PHE A 122 9.10 13.45 2.93
C PHE A 122 10.15 14.00 1.97
N ARG A 123 10.50 13.19 0.98
CA ARG A 123 11.35 13.61 -0.12
C ARG A 123 10.55 14.47 -1.10
N PRO A 124 11.22 15.28 -1.95
CA PRO A 124 10.53 16.18 -2.86
C PRO A 124 9.41 15.54 -3.72
N PRO A 125 9.56 14.32 -4.27
CA PRO A 125 8.47 13.68 -5.02
C PRO A 125 7.27 13.29 -4.15
N GLU A 126 7.50 12.90 -2.90
CA GLU A 126 6.46 12.53 -1.95
C GLU A 126 5.67 13.77 -1.53
N LEU A 127 6.36 14.89 -1.25
CA LEU A 127 5.72 16.18 -0.98
C LEU A 127 4.89 16.66 -2.18
N ALA A 128 5.44 16.61 -3.39
CA ALA A 128 4.73 17.04 -4.60
C ALA A 128 3.47 16.20 -4.85
N SER A 129 3.56 14.89 -4.66
CA SER A 129 2.42 13.97 -4.80
C SER A 129 1.33 14.27 -3.76
N THR A 130 1.71 14.45 -2.49
CA THR A 130 0.78 14.80 -1.42
C THR A 130 0.11 16.15 -1.70
N ALA A 131 0.87 17.18 -2.09
CA ALA A 131 0.33 18.50 -2.41
C ALA A 131 -0.66 18.49 -3.58
N TRP A 132 -0.33 17.80 -4.68
CA TRP A 132 -1.25 17.63 -5.80
C TRP A 132 -2.53 16.91 -5.37
N SER A 133 -2.39 15.86 -4.56
CA SER A 133 -3.52 15.05 -4.10
C SER A 133 -4.45 15.85 -3.20
N CYS A 134 -3.92 16.68 -2.29
CA CYS A 134 -4.71 17.62 -1.50
C CYS A 134 -5.47 18.59 -2.41
N ALA A 135 -4.82 19.15 -3.44
CA ALA A 135 -5.48 20.04 -4.39
C ALA A 135 -6.58 19.35 -5.21
N ALA A 136 -6.43 18.05 -5.53
CA ALA A 136 -7.42 17.28 -6.27
C ALA A 136 -8.63 16.83 -5.43
N LEU A 137 -8.53 16.91 -4.10
CA LEU A 137 -9.57 16.53 -3.15
C LEU A 137 -10.36 17.73 -2.60
N LEU A 138 -9.95 18.96 -2.94
CA LEU A 138 -10.62 20.23 -2.63
C LEU A 138 -11.58 20.63 -3.76
#